data_AF-A2FMB5-F1
#
_entry.id   AF-A2FMB5-F1
#
_cell.length_a   1.000
_cell.length_b   1.000
_cell.length_c   1.000
_cell.angle_alpha   90.00
_cell.angle_beta   90.00
_cell.angle_gamma   90.00
#
_symmetry.space_group_name_H-M   'P 1'
#
loop_
_entity.id
_entity.type
_entity.pdbx_description
1 polymer ?
#
loop_
_entity_poly.entity_id
_entity_poly.type
_entity_poly.pdbx_seq_one_letter_code
_entity_poly.pdbx_strand_id
1 'polypeptide(L)'
;MQKVQTKNQLYVKEDSLVRVFLHVNLLETKLRQFIIPISRTTQGISTPYHKVSRIGLSEVPDFIVPPQFHPLTPHAQIVYDLPPLIQRAFHFMDYSMCFHRDPFEADEPSEYSYEDFQKKTDTLNSILKIVTDPVSRHGLSPDVFRMLFEMVLKHIIHPLPKVSKEAEFSEYTITYYIKHWEHIVIVHQILRAMMFDHSHFSPLLSKQFSKKLVDCLETPLRSEQQQFEETIKIIIENYVGQRQHLLKHMISKLINYIENIIDYTSIGSILRLLVSYFLSLETPFSTNNHKIFRNLLFPLISTYDSSNFEKPIQDLELIFASQDPENAFWCLQYLFNHRPKTSVKKEILFYNLLTSLLPFLPDTLFLNTAPIVVKLLSRCISSSNVSVCLFAIMFCDNQDLINTFKPVPELVVKYLLPATKETLTSRDDDIKDYGTSLLNKLTPFDHQKTKNTENNEYLMKKWMQIANLAQLVETEEKLFISSMRSIYDN
;
A
#
# COMPACT_ATOMS: atom_id res chain seq x y z
N MET A 1 37.02 15.81 14.63
CA MET A 1 36.62 14.51 14.06
C MET A 1 35.10 14.33 13.81
N GLN A 2 34.20 15.13 14.41
CA GLN A 2 32.73 15.01 14.20
C GLN A 2 32.18 15.60 12.87
N LYS A 3 32.92 16.47 12.17
CA LYS A 3 32.50 17.03 10.86
C LYS A 3 32.82 16.14 9.65
N VAL A 4 33.61 15.08 9.82
CA VAL A 4 33.99 14.17 8.72
C VAL A 4 33.02 12.98 8.61
N GLN A 5 32.41 12.55 9.73
CA GLN A 5 31.42 11.48 9.73
C GLN A 5 30.07 11.89 9.10
N THR A 6 29.65 13.14 9.25
CA THR A 6 28.42 13.67 8.61
C THR A 6 28.60 13.85 7.10
N LYS A 7 29.79 14.26 6.62
CA LYS A 7 30.08 14.31 5.18
C LYS A 7 30.16 12.92 4.54
N ASN A 8 30.73 11.92 5.22
CA ASN A 8 30.76 10.55 4.70
C ASN A 8 29.38 9.88 4.66
N GLN A 9 28.45 10.23 5.56
CA GLN A 9 27.05 9.75 5.48
C GLN A 9 26.25 10.40 4.36
N LEU A 10 26.54 11.67 4.02
CA LEU A 10 25.94 12.37 2.88
C LEU A 10 26.45 11.83 1.54
N TYR A 11 27.76 11.59 1.40
CA TYR A 11 28.35 11.03 0.18
C TYR A 11 27.89 9.58 -0.11
N VAL A 12 27.66 8.76 0.92
CA VAL A 12 27.12 7.39 0.74
C VAL A 12 25.63 7.41 0.37
N LYS A 13 24.86 8.43 0.78
CA LYS A 13 23.47 8.65 0.38
C LYS A 13 23.33 9.15 -1.07
N GLU A 14 24.19 10.08 -1.50
CA GLU A 14 24.21 10.56 -2.89
C GLU A 14 24.56 9.43 -3.86
N ASP A 15 25.55 8.60 -3.54
CA ASP A 15 26.00 7.52 -4.42
C ASP A 15 25.02 6.33 -4.49
N SER A 16 24.14 6.16 -3.48
CA SER A 16 23.08 5.15 -3.48
C SER A 16 21.81 5.63 -4.19
N LEU A 17 21.45 6.92 -4.10
CA LEU A 17 20.28 7.50 -4.76
C LEU A 17 20.52 7.77 -6.26
N VAL A 18 21.72 8.20 -6.65
CA VAL A 18 22.12 8.26 -8.07
C VAL A 18 22.10 6.86 -8.70
N ARG A 19 22.42 5.80 -7.94
CA ARG A 19 22.25 4.40 -8.39
C ARG A 19 20.79 3.98 -8.52
N VAL A 20 19.87 4.48 -7.67
CA VAL A 20 18.42 4.26 -7.84
C VAL A 20 17.92 4.97 -9.10
N PHE A 21 18.34 6.22 -9.34
CA PHE A 21 17.99 7.00 -10.53
C PHE A 21 18.55 6.37 -11.83
N LEU A 22 19.81 5.90 -11.80
CA LEU A 22 20.43 5.13 -12.88
C LEU A 22 19.76 3.75 -13.06
N HIS A 23 19.27 3.11 -12.00
CA HIS A 23 18.55 1.82 -12.07
C HIS A 23 17.12 1.96 -12.61
N VAL A 24 16.43 3.08 -12.39
CA VAL A 24 15.17 3.39 -13.08
C VAL A 24 15.39 3.50 -14.60
N ASN A 25 16.52 4.07 -15.03
CA ASN A 25 16.93 4.06 -16.45
C ASN A 25 17.46 2.69 -16.93
N LEU A 26 17.92 1.82 -16.03
CA LEU A 26 18.35 0.45 -16.36
C LEU A 26 17.16 -0.52 -16.51
N LEU A 27 16.06 -0.27 -15.78
CA LEU A 27 14.75 -0.90 -15.98
C LEU A 27 14.21 -0.62 -17.39
N GLU A 28 14.45 0.60 -17.92
CA GLU A 28 14.14 0.97 -19.30
C GLU A 28 14.89 0.12 -20.35
N THR A 29 16.11 -0.31 -20.07
CA THR A 29 16.97 -1.02 -21.04
C THR A 29 16.74 -2.53 -21.05
N LYS A 30 16.49 -3.15 -19.89
CA LYS A 30 16.25 -4.60 -19.80
C LYS A 30 14.82 -5.01 -20.15
N LEU A 31 13.83 -4.14 -19.96
CA LEU A 31 12.43 -4.45 -20.33
C LEU A 31 12.15 -4.31 -21.84
N ARG A 32 13.01 -3.62 -22.60
CA ARG A 32 12.97 -3.62 -24.08
C ARG A 32 13.39 -4.97 -24.69
N GLN A 33 14.09 -5.82 -23.95
CA GLN A 33 14.60 -7.10 -24.46
C GLN A 33 13.58 -8.25 -24.40
N PHE A 34 12.42 -8.04 -23.77
CA PHE A 34 11.36 -9.06 -23.62
C PHE A 34 10.21 -8.94 -24.64
N ILE A 35 10.34 -8.08 -25.66
CA ILE A 35 9.37 -8.02 -26.76
C ILE A 35 9.88 -8.90 -27.90
N ILE A 36 9.38 -10.14 -27.96
CA ILE A 36 9.47 -11.00 -29.14
C ILE A 36 8.63 -10.33 -30.26
N PRO A 37 9.20 -9.98 -31.42
CA PRO A 37 8.42 -9.44 -32.52
C PRO A 37 7.67 -10.59 -33.21
N ILE A 38 6.33 -10.61 -33.11
CA ILE A 38 5.51 -11.45 -33.99
C ILE A 38 5.58 -10.84 -35.39
N SER A 39 6.26 -11.56 -36.27
CA SER A 39 6.52 -11.26 -37.67
C SER A 39 5.24 -11.01 -38.46
N ARG A 40 5.21 -9.88 -39.19
CA ARG A 40 4.26 -9.62 -40.27
C ARG A 40 4.53 -10.58 -41.43
N THR A 41 3.55 -11.41 -41.78
CA THR A 41 3.47 -12.05 -43.10
C THR A 41 2.43 -11.32 -43.94
N THR A 42 2.90 -10.35 -44.72
CA THR A 42 2.18 -9.81 -45.87
C THR A 42 2.31 -10.80 -47.02
N GLN A 43 1.21 -11.45 -47.42
CA GLN A 43 1.08 -12.01 -48.76
C GLN A 43 -0.10 -11.30 -49.43
N GLY A 44 0.23 -10.51 -50.45
CA GLY A 44 -0.74 -9.90 -51.34
C GLY A 44 -1.37 -10.95 -52.25
N ILE A 45 -2.65 -10.75 -52.57
CA ILE A 45 -3.26 -11.33 -53.75
C ILE A 45 -4.08 -10.23 -54.42
N SER A 46 -3.74 -10.06 -55.69
CA SER A 46 -4.26 -9.17 -56.72
C SER A 46 -5.73 -9.43 -57.08
N THR A 47 -6.39 -8.37 -57.56
CA THR A 47 -7.66 -8.33 -58.31
C THR A 47 -7.77 -9.40 -59.42
N PRO A 48 -8.99 -9.67 -59.92
CA PRO A 48 -9.23 -9.26 -61.30
C PRO A 48 -10.62 -8.65 -61.59
N TYR A 49 -10.56 -7.56 -62.36
CA TYR A 49 -11.43 -7.16 -63.46
C TYR A 49 -12.63 -8.07 -63.82
N HIS A 50 -13.82 -7.47 -63.88
CA HIS A 50 -14.83 -7.82 -64.89
C HIS A 50 -15.33 -6.55 -65.61
N LYS A 51 -15.17 -6.58 -66.94
CA LYS A 51 -15.75 -5.69 -67.96
C LYS A 51 -17.28 -5.72 -67.89
N VAL A 52 -17.94 -4.57 -67.98
CA VAL A 52 -19.22 -4.42 -68.72
C VAL A 52 -19.23 -3.09 -69.48
N SER A 53 -19.79 -3.19 -70.67
CA SER A 53 -19.85 -2.36 -71.87
C SER A 53 -20.60 -1.02 -71.78
N ARG A 54 -20.22 -0.11 -72.69
CA ARG A 54 -20.96 1.10 -73.11
C ARG A 54 -22.30 0.74 -73.77
N ILE A 55 -23.39 1.35 -73.30
CA ILE A 55 -24.61 1.76 -74.05
C ILE A 55 -25.13 3.00 -73.28
N GLY A 56 -25.10 4.21 -73.82
CA GLY A 56 -26.20 4.82 -74.58
C GLY A 56 -26.54 6.17 -73.93
N LEU A 57 -26.52 7.24 -74.72
CA LEU A 57 -26.93 8.60 -74.33
C LEU A 57 -28.45 8.70 -74.21
N SER A 58 -28.90 9.68 -73.40
CA SER A 58 -30.28 10.18 -73.24
C SER A 58 -30.96 9.71 -71.95
N GLU A 59 -30.98 10.57 -70.94
CA GLU A 59 -32.19 11.07 -70.25
C GLU A 59 -31.82 11.75 -68.93
N VAL A 60 -32.45 12.89 -68.69
CA VAL A 60 -32.33 13.77 -67.52
C VAL A 60 -32.79 12.98 -66.28
N PRO A 61 -32.05 12.93 -65.15
CA PRO A 61 -32.63 12.47 -63.91
C PRO A 61 -33.19 13.64 -63.12
N ASP A 62 -34.48 13.50 -62.87
CA ASP A 62 -35.28 14.20 -61.88
C ASP A 62 -34.59 14.32 -60.52
N PHE A 63 -34.95 15.40 -59.81
CA PHE A 63 -34.91 15.58 -58.36
C PHE A 63 -34.18 14.49 -57.56
N ILE A 64 -32.93 14.76 -57.20
CA ILE A 64 -32.23 14.04 -56.14
C ILE A 64 -32.97 14.32 -54.83
N VAL A 65 -33.89 13.44 -54.47
CA VAL A 65 -34.40 13.30 -53.10
C VAL A 65 -33.17 13.01 -52.23
N PRO A 66 -32.94 13.75 -51.13
CA PRO A 66 -31.83 13.42 -50.23
C PRO A 66 -31.97 11.95 -49.79
N PRO A 67 -30.87 11.18 -49.72
CA PRO A 67 -30.96 9.77 -49.37
C PRO A 67 -31.69 9.67 -48.04
N GLN A 68 -32.85 9.01 -48.04
CA GLN A 68 -33.54 8.63 -46.82
C GLN A 68 -32.59 7.67 -46.10
N PHE A 69 -31.86 8.20 -45.11
CA PHE A 69 -31.06 7.37 -44.22
C PHE A 69 -32.00 6.31 -43.64
N HIS A 70 -31.68 5.03 -43.86
CA HIS A 70 -32.36 3.96 -43.17
C HIS A 70 -32.33 4.26 -41.66
N PRO A 71 -33.43 4.02 -40.91
CA PRO A 71 -33.44 4.28 -39.49
C PRO A 71 -32.27 3.53 -38.86
N LEU A 72 -31.39 4.28 -38.18
CA LEU A 72 -30.29 3.69 -37.44
C LEU A 72 -30.86 2.63 -36.49
N THR A 73 -30.13 1.54 -36.30
CA THR A 73 -30.49 0.62 -35.23
C THR A 73 -30.55 1.39 -33.90
N PRO A 74 -31.39 1.01 -32.93
CA PRO A 74 -31.49 1.73 -31.67
C PRO A 74 -30.13 1.96 -30.99
N HIS A 75 -29.21 1.01 -31.12
CA HIS A 75 -27.83 1.14 -30.63
C HIS A 75 -27.00 2.17 -31.41
N ALA A 76 -27.11 2.20 -32.75
CA ALA A 76 -26.41 3.19 -33.57
C ALA A 76 -26.96 4.61 -33.35
N GLN A 77 -28.25 4.76 -33.06
CA GLN A 77 -28.85 6.04 -32.69
C GLN A 77 -28.31 6.55 -31.34
N ILE A 78 -28.20 5.68 -30.34
CA ILE A 78 -27.65 6.02 -29.03
C ILE A 78 -26.20 6.52 -29.13
N VAL A 79 -25.39 5.88 -29.99
CA VAL A 79 -24.00 6.31 -30.25
C VAL A 79 -23.95 7.64 -31.02
N TYR A 80 -24.88 7.85 -31.97
CA TYR A 80 -24.99 9.11 -32.73
C TYR A 80 -25.39 10.30 -31.85
N ASP A 81 -26.15 10.07 -30.78
CA ASP A 81 -26.61 11.11 -29.86
C ASP A 81 -25.57 11.50 -28.80
N LEU A 82 -24.42 10.81 -28.72
CA LEU A 82 -23.38 11.07 -27.73
C LEU A 82 -22.62 12.41 -27.93
N PRO A 83 -22.17 12.80 -29.14
CA PRO A 83 -21.52 14.09 -29.37
C PRO A 83 -22.32 15.33 -28.91
N PRO A 84 -23.64 15.47 -29.19
CA PRO A 84 -24.40 16.61 -28.70
C PRO A 84 -24.63 16.56 -27.17
N LEU A 85 -24.60 15.38 -26.54
CA LEU A 85 -24.59 15.28 -25.07
C LEU A 85 -23.26 15.78 -24.49
N ILE A 86 -22.13 15.41 -25.09
CA ILE A 86 -20.80 15.89 -24.69
C ILE A 86 -20.72 17.42 -24.80
N GLN A 87 -21.25 18.01 -25.88
CA GLN A 87 -21.29 19.46 -26.03
C GLN A 87 -22.14 20.14 -24.94
N ARG A 88 -23.30 19.56 -24.61
CA ARG A 88 -24.14 20.06 -23.51
C ARG A 88 -23.45 19.98 -22.15
N ALA A 89 -22.60 18.97 -21.93
CA ALA A 89 -21.84 18.86 -20.68
C ALA A 89 -20.86 20.04 -20.46
N PHE A 90 -20.44 20.76 -21.50
CA PHE A 90 -19.57 21.94 -21.37
C PHE A 90 -20.28 23.26 -21.05
N HIS A 91 -21.60 23.31 -21.12
CA HIS A 91 -22.35 24.58 -20.99
C HIS A 91 -22.22 25.23 -19.61
N PHE A 92 -21.83 24.46 -18.60
CA PHE A 92 -21.71 24.87 -17.20
C PHE A 92 -20.48 24.21 -16.58
N MET A 93 -19.52 24.95 -16.03
CA MET A 93 -18.24 24.41 -15.52
C MET A 93 -17.79 25.05 -14.19
N ASP A 94 -18.74 25.29 -13.28
CA ASP A 94 -18.42 25.82 -11.96
C ASP A 94 -18.04 24.71 -10.98
N TYR A 95 -16.76 24.33 -11.00
CA TYR A 95 -16.17 23.30 -10.13
C TYR A 95 -15.02 23.86 -9.30
N SER A 96 -15.11 25.12 -8.89
CA SER A 96 -14.06 25.73 -8.07
C SER A 96 -13.95 25.04 -6.71
N MET A 97 -12.71 24.81 -6.27
CA MET A 97 -12.43 24.36 -4.91
C MET A 97 -12.55 25.53 -3.95
N CYS A 98 -13.41 25.38 -2.96
CA CYS A 98 -13.71 26.34 -1.91
C CYS A 98 -13.31 25.77 -0.55
N PHE A 99 -13.26 26.62 0.47
CA PHE A 99 -12.94 26.19 1.83
C PHE A 99 -13.71 27.00 2.87
N HIS A 100 -14.06 26.36 3.96
CA HIS A 100 -14.61 26.99 5.16
C HIS A 100 -13.60 26.93 6.30
N ARG A 101 -13.57 27.97 7.12
CA ARG A 101 -12.83 27.96 8.38
C ARG A 101 -13.64 27.33 9.50
N ASP A 102 -14.96 27.42 9.43
CA ASP A 102 -15.90 26.81 10.36
C ASP A 102 -16.66 25.67 9.66
N PRO A 103 -16.62 24.42 10.17
CA PRO A 103 -17.35 23.29 9.60
C PRO A 103 -18.88 23.45 9.61
N PHE A 104 -19.43 24.42 10.36
CA PHE A 104 -20.87 24.73 10.38
C PHE A 104 -21.27 25.85 9.41
N GLU A 105 -20.31 26.44 8.69
CA GLU A 105 -20.57 27.43 7.65
C GLU A 105 -21.22 26.76 6.44
N ALA A 106 -22.33 27.33 5.96
CA ALA A 106 -23.03 26.81 4.80
C ALA A 106 -22.24 27.16 3.52
N ASP A 107 -22.21 26.22 2.57
CA ASP A 107 -21.64 26.44 1.24
C ASP A 107 -22.21 27.71 0.60
N GLU A 108 -21.36 28.42 -0.15
CA GLU A 108 -21.80 29.59 -0.90
C GLU A 108 -22.96 29.21 -1.84
N PRO A 109 -24.06 29.99 -1.87
CA PRO A 109 -25.17 29.70 -2.75
C PRO A 109 -24.70 29.72 -4.21
N SER A 110 -25.10 28.72 -4.99
CA SER A 110 -24.77 28.67 -6.41
C SER A 110 -25.44 29.81 -7.15
N GLU A 111 -24.70 30.49 -8.04
CA GLU A 111 -25.25 31.52 -8.94
C GLU A 111 -26.26 30.94 -9.96
N TYR A 112 -26.35 29.61 -10.03
CA TYR A 112 -27.10 28.87 -11.04
C TYR A 112 -28.38 28.26 -10.47
N SER A 113 -29.40 28.18 -11.32
CA SER A 113 -30.69 27.58 -10.99
C SER A 113 -30.56 26.08 -10.74
N TYR A 114 -31.33 25.58 -9.78
CA TYR A 114 -31.49 24.15 -9.51
C TYR A 114 -31.91 23.36 -10.76
N GLU A 115 -32.70 23.96 -11.66
CA GLU A 115 -33.10 23.32 -12.91
C GLU A 115 -31.90 23.03 -13.83
N ASP A 116 -30.93 23.93 -13.91
CA ASP A 116 -29.76 23.76 -14.78
C ASP A 116 -28.78 22.76 -14.19
N PHE A 117 -28.67 22.74 -12.85
CA PHE A 117 -27.98 21.68 -12.13
C PHE A 117 -28.56 20.30 -12.47
N GLN A 118 -29.89 20.14 -12.38
CA GLN A 118 -30.55 18.87 -12.68
C GLN A 118 -30.41 18.46 -14.15
N LYS A 119 -30.61 19.38 -15.10
CA LYS A 119 -30.42 19.11 -16.54
C LYS A 119 -29.00 18.60 -16.83
N LYS A 120 -27.99 19.15 -16.16
CA LYS A 120 -26.62 18.66 -16.30
C LYS A 120 -26.43 17.29 -15.68
N THR A 121 -26.97 17.05 -14.47
CA THR A 121 -26.97 15.73 -13.83
C THR A 121 -27.57 14.67 -14.75
N ASP A 122 -28.72 14.96 -15.37
CA ASP A 122 -29.39 14.04 -16.31
C ASP A 122 -28.56 13.82 -17.58
N THR A 123 -27.90 14.87 -18.08
CA THR A 123 -26.99 14.78 -19.24
C THR A 123 -25.78 13.88 -18.93
N LEU A 124 -25.13 14.07 -17.78
CA LEU A 124 -23.99 13.27 -17.36
C LEU A 124 -24.37 11.81 -17.10
N ASN A 125 -25.52 11.57 -16.45
CA ASN A 125 -26.05 10.21 -16.24
C ASN A 125 -26.40 9.51 -17.56
N SER A 126 -26.91 10.26 -18.54
CA SER A 126 -27.16 9.73 -19.89
C SER A 126 -25.85 9.32 -20.56
N ILE A 127 -24.81 10.16 -20.50
CA ILE A 127 -23.47 9.83 -21.00
C ILE A 127 -22.92 8.58 -20.29
N LEU A 128 -22.99 8.53 -18.96
CA LEU A 128 -22.52 7.40 -18.16
C LEU A 128 -23.21 6.10 -18.57
N LYS A 129 -24.54 6.12 -18.77
CA LYS A 129 -25.30 4.94 -19.21
C LYS A 129 -24.81 4.41 -20.56
N ILE A 130 -24.52 5.30 -21.51
CA ILE A 130 -24.01 4.94 -22.85
C ILE A 130 -22.60 4.34 -22.76
N VAL A 131 -21.71 4.95 -21.97
CA VAL A 131 -20.30 4.53 -21.85
C VAL A 131 -20.15 3.25 -21.02
N THR A 132 -21.08 2.99 -20.09
CA THR A 132 -21.09 1.78 -19.26
C THR A 132 -21.49 0.56 -20.08
N ASP A 133 -22.41 0.71 -21.04
CA ASP A 133 -22.82 -0.39 -21.92
C ASP A 133 -21.65 -0.86 -22.80
N PRO A 134 -21.21 -2.14 -22.68
CA PRO A 134 -20.09 -2.65 -23.46
C PRO A 134 -20.31 -2.54 -24.98
N VAL A 135 -21.53 -2.76 -25.47
CA VAL A 135 -21.80 -2.75 -26.92
C VAL A 135 -21.64 -1.33 -27.47
N SER A 136 -22.28 -0.36 -26.80
CA SER A 136 -22.18 1.05 -27.17
C SER A 136 -20.74 1.59 -27.05
N ARG A 137 -20.02 1.23 -25.98
CA ARG A 137 -18.64 1.68 -25.73
C ARG A 137 -17.67 1.23 -26.83
N HIS A 138 -17.67 -0.05 -27.21
CA HIS A 138 -16.79 -0.55 -28.28
C HIS A 138 -17.21 -0.04 -29.67
N GLY A 139 -18.46 0.43 -29.82
CA GLY A 139 -18.96 1.05 -31.06
C GLY A 139 -18.57 2.52 -31.24
N LEU A 140 -17.93 3.16 -30.24
CA LEU A 140 -17.55 4.56 -30.32
C LEU A 140 -16.40 4.78 -31.31
N SER A 141 -16.52 5.81 -32.14
CA SER A 141 -15.39 6.21 -33.00
C SER A 141 -14.24 6.77 -32.16
N PRO A 142 -12.98 6.63 -32.62
CA PRO A 142 -11.82 7.19 -31.91
C PRO A 142 -11.93 8.70 -31.62
N ASP A 143 -12.58 9.46 -32.50
CA ASP A 143 -12.75 10.91 -32.34
C ASP A 143 -13.76 11.25 -31.24
N VAL A 144 -14.89 10.54 -31.20
CA VAL A 144 -15.89 10.72 -30.13
C VAL A 144 -15.31 10.29 -28.78
N PHE A 145 -14.53 9.20 -28.76
CA PHE A 145 -13.83 8.75 -27.56
C PHE A 145 -12.83 9.79 -27.05
N ARG A 146 -12.10 10.48 -27.94
CA ARG A 146 -11.22 11.61 -27.58
C ARG A 146 -12.00 12.81 -27.04
N MET A 147 -13.11 13.19 -27.68
CA MET A 147 -13.98 14.27 -27.18
C MET A 147 -14.49 13.98 -25.77
N LEU A 148 -14.89 12.73 -25.52
CA LEU A 148 -15.33 12.28 -24.19
C LEU A 148 -14.20 12.37 -23.17
N PHE A 149 -12.99 11.95 -23.54
CA PHE A 149 -11.82 12.08 -22.68
C PHE A 149 -11.48 13.55 -22.37
N GLU A 150 -11.50 14.44 -23.36
CA GLU A 150 -11.31 15.88 -23.14
C GLU A 150 -12.37 16.50 -22.23
N MET A 151 -13.61 16.06 -22.35
CA MET A 151 -14.70 16.43 -21.44
C MET A 151 -14.36 16.03 -20.02
N VAL A 152 -14.00 14.76 -19.80
CA VAL A 152 -13.60 14.26 -18.48
C VAL A 152 -12.46 15.09 -17.89
N LEU A 153 -11.39 15.32 -18.66
CA LEU A 153 -10.21 16.07 -18.19
C LEU A 153 -10.56 17.49 -17.76
N LYS A 154 -11.41 18.19 -18.50
CA LYS A 154 -11.82 19.57 -18.16
C LYS A 154 -12.65 19.66 -16.87
N HIS A 155 -13.35 18.58 -16.51
CA HIS A 155 -14.17 18.54 -15.30
C HIS A 155 -13.34 18.19 -14.05
N ILE A 156 -12.45 17.20 -14.14
CA ILE A 156 -11.71 16.68 -12.97
C ILE A 156 -10.36 17.38 -12.73
N ILE A 157 -9.77 18.02 -13.75
CA ILE A 157 -8.47 18.68 -13.59
C ILE A 157 -8.69 20.17 -13.35
N HIS A 158 -8.71 20.55 -12.08
CA HIS A 158 -8.74 21.95 -11.64
C HIS A 158 -7.45 22.34 -10.90
N PRO A 159 -7.11 23.64 -10.86
CA PRO A 159 -5.97 24.12 -10.09
C PRO A 159 -6.17 23.82 -8.60
N LEU A 160 -5.13 23.27 -7.96
CA LEU A 160 -5.15 23.00 -6.53
C LEU A 160 -4.82 24.28 -5.74
N PRO A 161 -5.53 24.56 -4.63
CA PRO A 161 -5.18 25.67 -3.75
C PRO A 161 -3.84 25.40 -3.07
N LYS A 162 -3.08 26.46 -2.77
CA LYS A 162 -1.88 26.34 -1.94
C LYS A 162 -2.31 26.13 -0.49
N VAL A 163 -2.21 24.90 0.00
CA VAL A 163 -2.44 24.57 1.41
C VAL A 163 -1.29 25.16 2.23
N SER A 164 -1.59 26.10 3.13
CA SER A 164 -0.60 26.64 4.06
C SER A 164 -0.28 25.62 5.16
N LYS A 165 0.99 25.32 5.39
CA LYS A 165 1.43 24.45 6.50
C LYS A 165 1.03 24.99 7.87
N GLU A 166 0.81 26.31 7.99
CA GLU A 166 0.31 26.92 9.23
C GLU A 166 -1.07 26.38 9.65
N ALA A 167 -1.88 25.90 8.70
CA ALA A 167 -3.19 25.32 8.99
C ALA A 167 -3.08 23.96 9.70
N GLU A 168 -2.00 23.20 9.48
CA GLU A 168 -1.78 21.89 10.13
C GLU A 168 -1.49 22.02 11.62
N PHE A 169 -1.00 23.18 12.07
CA PHE A 169 -0.73 23.50 13.48
C PHE A 169 -1.79 24.40 14.10
N SER A 170 -2.83 24.76 13.34
CA SER A 170 -3.92 25.60 13.84
C SER A 170 -4.98 24.75 14.54
N GLU A 171 -5.64 25.31 15.55
CA GLU A 171 -6.76 24.65 16.25
C GLU A 171 -8.01 24.50 15.36
N TYR A 172 -8.02 25.15 14.19
CA TYR A 172 -9.12 25.16 13.24
C TYR A 172 -8.85 24.19 12.08
N THR A 173 -9.78 23.26 11.85
CA THR A 173 -9.71 22.36 10.69
C THR A 173 -10.33 23.03 9.48
N ILE A 174 -9.49 23.49 8.53
CA ILE A 174 -9.98 24.01 7.26
C ILE A 174 -10.69 22.89 6.51
N THR A 175 -11.97 23.08 6.20
CA THR A 175 -12.77 22.10 5.47
C THR A 175 -12.86 22.54 4.01
N TYR A 176 -12.31 21.72 3.11
CA TYR A 176 -12.36 21.97 1.67
C TYR A 176 -13.55 21.27 1.05
N TYR A 177 -14.15 21.87 0.02
CA TYR A 177 -15.20 21.29 -0.79
C TYR A 177 -15.09 21.76 -2.25
N ILE A 178 -15.75 21.05 -3.15
CA ILE A 178 -15.83 21.41 -4.57
C ILE A 178 -17.30 21.70 -4.88
N LYS A 179 -17.57 22.85 -5.51
CA LYS A 179 -18.92 23.20 -5.96
C LYS A 179 -19.44 22.11 -6.91
N HIS A 180 -20.71 21.72 -6.76
CA HIS A 180 -21.36 20.72 -7.61
C HIS A 180 -20.64 19.35 -7.62
N TRP A 181 -20.13 18.91 -6.46
CA TRP A 181 -19.39 17.65 -6.28
C TRP A 181 -20.06 16.43 -6.90
N GLU A 182 -21.39 16.34 -6.89
CA GLU A 182 -22.15 15.24 -7.50
C GLU A 182 -21.81 15.04 -8.98
N HIS A 183 -21.61 16.12 -9.74
CA HIS A 183 -21.22 16.03 -11.15
C HIS A 183 -19.82 15.45 -11.29
N ILE A 184 -18.87 15.86 -10.43
CA ILE A 184 -17.49 15.36 -10.45
C ILE A 184 -17.44 13.85 -10.18
N VAL A 185 -18.24 13.36 -9.23
CA VAL A 185 -18.38 11.92 -8.96
C VAL A 185 -18.84 11.16 -10.20
N ILE A 186 -19.87 11.64 -10.90
CA ILE A 186 -20.36 11.02 -12.14
C ILE A 186 -19.27 11.03 -13.21
N VAL A 187 -18.51 12.13 -13.34
CA VAL A 187 -17.43 12.20 -14.32
C VAL A 187 -16.29 11.23 -14.02
N HIS A 188 -15.92 11.02 -12.75
CA HIS A 188 -14.97 9.97 -12.37
C HIS A 188 -15.49 8.57 -12.72
N GLN A 189 -16.79 8.31 -12.58
CA GLN A 189 -17.40 7.07 -13.02
C GLN A 189 -17.33 6.90 -14.55
N ILE A 190 -17.58 7.97 -15.31
CA ILE A 190 -17.41 7.98 -16.78
C ILE A 190 -15.96 7.65 -17.13
N LEU A 191 -14.97 8.26 -16.46
CA LEU A 191 -13.56 7.98 -16.68
C LEU A 191 -13.26 6.48 -16.50
N ARG A 192 -13.67 5.90 -15.38
CA ARG A 192 -13.49 4.47 -15.11
C ARG A 192 -14.23 3.60 -16.12
N ALA A 193 -15.42 3.99 -16.55
CA ALA A 193 -16.18 3.26 -17.56
C ALA A 193 -15.45 3.24 -18.92
N MET A 194 -14.81 4.35 -19.32
CA MET A 194 -13.99 4.40 -20.54
C MET A 194 -12.78 3.46 -20.46
N MET A 195 -12.18 3.29 -19.27
CA MET A 195 -10.98 2.47 -19.07
C MET A 195 -11.22 0.97 -19.31
N PHE A 196 -12.46 0.50 -19.39
CA PHE A 196 -12.74 -0.88 -19.76
C PHE A 196 -12.54 -1.14 -21.26
N ASP A 197 -12.51 -0.10 -22.10
CA ASP A 197 -12.09 -0.23 -23.50
C ASP A 197 -10.59 0.02 -23.64
N HIS A 198 -9.82 -1.05 -23.46
CA HIS A 198 -8.36 -0.99 -23.46
C HIS A 198 -7.80 -0.44 -24.77
N SER A 199 -8.42 -0.80 -25.90
CA SER A 199 -7.94 -0.47 -27.24
C SER A 199 -7.97 1.04 -27.52
N HIS A 200 -9.06 1.70 -27.12
CA HIS A 200 -9.26 3.12 -27.30
C HIS A 200 -8.60 3.97 -26.20
N PHE A 201 -8.55 3.46 -24.97
CA PHE A 201 -8.02 4.23 -23.83
C PHE A 201 -6.49 4.16 -23.68
N SER A 202 -5.86 3.03 -23.99
CA SER A 202 -4.40 2.83 -23.88
C SER A 202 -3.56 3.93 -24.57
N PRO A 203 -3.91 4.42 -25.79
CA PRO A 203 -3.20 5.53 -26.43
C PRO A 203 -3.34 6.90 -25.71
N LEU A 204 -4.40 7.10 -24.93
CA LEU A 204 -4.66 8.35 -24.20
C LEU A 204 -3.85 8.45 -22.90
N LEU A 205 -3.35 7.32 -22.40
CA LEU A 205 -2.46 7.22 -21.24
C LEU A 205 -1.04 7.71 -21.55
N SER A 206 -0.93 8.97 -21.95
CA SER A 206 0.32 9.65 -22.22
C SER A 206 1.09 9.97 -20.93
N LYS A 207 2.41 10.15 -21.03
CA LYS A 207 3.26 10.60 -19.92
C LYS A 207 2.75 11.88 -19.25
N GLN A 208 2.23 12.83 -20.04
CA GLN A 208 1.70 14.09 -19.50
C GLN A 208 0.42 13.86 -18.70
N PHE A 209 -0.47 12.98 -19.18
CA PHE A 209 -1.69 12.64 -18.45
C PHE A 209 -1.37 11.88 -17.16
N SER A 210 -0.47 10.90 -17.19
CA SER A 210 -0.01 10.22 -15.98
C SER A 210 0.58 11.16 -14.96
N LYS A 211 1.37 12.16 -15.39
CA LYS A 211 1.89 13.20 -14.50
C LYS A 211 0.73 13.97 -13.83
N LYS A 212 -0.22 14.47 -14.63
CA LYS A 212 -1.37 15.23 -14.12
C LYS A 212 -2.19 14.43 -13.11
N LEU A 213 -2.45 13.14 -13.36
CA LEU A 213 -3.15 12.27 -12.40
C LEU A 213 -2.42 12.17 -11.05
N VAL A 214 -1.10 12.00 -11.07
CA VAL A 214 -0.29 11.94 -9.84
C VAL A 214 -0.22 13.30 -9.14
N ASP A 215 -0.30 14.40 -9.90
CA ASP A 215 -0.38 15.76 -9.34
C ASP A 215 -1.74 16.03 -8.67
N CYS A 216 -2.84 15.51 -9.23
CA CYS A 216 -4.17 15.61 -8.63
C CYS A 216 -4.30 14.89 -7.27
N LEU A 217 -3.43 13.95 -6.92
CA LEU A 217 -3.40 13.32 -5.60
C LEU A 217 -3.08 14.30 -4.45
N GLU A 218 -2.55 15.49 -4.76
CA GLU A 218 -2.26 16.54 -3.77
C GLU A 218 -3.50 17.33 -3.35
N THR A 219 -4.69 17.00 -3.89
CA THR A 219 -5.94 17.63 -3.46
C THR A 219 -6.14 17.54 -1.94
N PRO A 220 -6.51 18.66 -1.27
CA PRO A 220 -6.82 18.64 0.15
C PRO A 220 -8.13 17.90 0.47
N LEU A 221 -8.98 17.67 -0.54
CA LEU A 221 -10.25 16.97 -0.36
C LEU A 221 -10.05 15.45 -0.41
N ARG A 222 -10.20 14.79 0.75
CA ARG A 222 -10.03 13.33 0.87
C ARG A 222 -10.91 12.53 -0.09
N SER A 223 -12.16 12.95 -0.31
CA SER A 223 -13.10 12.27 -1.19
C SER A 223 -12.63 12.29 -2.66
N GLU A 224 -12.06 13.40 -3.10
CA GLU A 224 -11.49 13.54 -4.44
C GLU A 224 -10.19 12.74 -4.59
N GLN A 225 -9.32 12.82 -3.58
CA GLN A 225 -8.10 12.01 -3.53
C GLN A 225 -8.41 10.51 -3.70
N GLN A 226 -9.47 10.02 -3.05
CA GLN A 226 -9.94 8.63 -3.21
C GLN A 226 -10.38 8.31 -4.65
N GLN A 227 -11.10 9.21 -5.34
CA GLN A 227 -11.49 8.99 -6.73
C GLN A 227 -10.28 8.88 -7.67
N PHE A 228 -9.24 9.68 -7.43
CA PHE A 228 -7.97 9.57 -8.17
C PHE A 228 -7.20 8.30 -7.79
N GLU A 229 -7.16 7.90 -6.53
CA GLU A 229 -6.55 6.63 -6.11
C GLU A 229 -7.18 5.44 -6.82
N GLU A 230 -8.51 5.36 -6.87
CA GLU A 230 -9.22 4.29 -7.60
C GLU A 230 -8.89 4.30 -9.09
N THR A 231 -8.88 5.47 -9.71
CA THR A 231 -8.54 5.63 -11.13
C THR A 231 -7.12 5.15 -11.41
N ILE A 232 -6.14 5.58 -10.61
CA ILE A 232 -4.73 5.21 -10.77
C ILE A 232 -4.53 3.72 -10.48
N LYS A 233 -5.24 3.15 -9.50
CA LYS A 233 -5.21 1.72 -9.20
C LYS A 233 -5.63 0.88 -10.41
N ILE A 234 -6.72 1.25 -11.09
CA ILE A 234 -7.17 0.56 -12.32
C ILE A 234 -6.07 0.65 -13.41
N ILE A 235 -5.37 1.78 -13.54
CA ILE A 235 -4.24 1.90 -14.49
C ILE A 235 -3.10 0.95 -14.09
N ILE A 236 -2.74 0.90 -12.81
CA ILE A 236 -1.66 0.05 -12.29
C ILE A 236 -1.92 -1.43 -12.54
N GLU A 237 -3.16 -1.87 -12.35
CA GLU A 237 -3.58 -3.28 -12.48
C GLU A 237 -3.77 -3.69 -13.95
N ASN A 238 -4.38 -2.84 -14.79
CA ASN A 238 -4.82 -3.24 -16.13
C ASN A 238 -3.95 -2.70 -17.29
N TYR A 239 -3.10 -1.70 -17.05
CA TYR A 239 -2.30 -1.03 -18.09
C TYR A 239 -0.80 -1.17 -17.84
N VAL A 240 -0.31 -2.41 -17.91
CA VAL A 240 1.08 -2.79 -17.60
C VAL A 240 2.13 -1.99 -18.39
N GLY A 241 1.84 -1.63 -19.65
CA GLY A 241 2.75 -0.85 -20.50
C GLY A 241 2.85 0.62 -20.11
N GLN A 242 1.78 1.22 -19.59
CA GLN A 242 1.69 2.65 -19.29
C GLN A 242 1.91 2.98 -17.81
N ARG A 243 1.68 2.02 -16.90
CA ARG A 243 1.86 2.22 -15.45
C ARG A 243 3.26 2.68 -15.06
N GLN A 244 4.28 2.43 -15.89
CA GLN A 244 5.64 2.96 -15.69
C GLN A 244 5.69 4.50 -15.61
N HIS A 245 4.83 5.22 -16.34
CA HIS A 245 4.77 6.67 -16.29
C HIS A 245 4.27 7.15 -14.92
N LEU A 246 3.24 6.49 -14.38
CA LEU A 246 2.73 6.76 -13.04
C LEU A 246 3.78 6.47 -11.97
N LEU A 247 4.40 5.29 -12.02
CA LEU A 247 5.43 4.88 -11.06
C LEU A 247 6.61 5.84 -11.02
N LYS A 248 7.08 6.30 -12.18
CA LYS A 248 8.17 7.27 -12.27
C LYS A 248 7.84 8.58 -11.55
N HIS A 249 6.62 9.09 -11.73
CA HIS A 249 6.19 10.32 -11.08
C HIS A 249 5.96 10.13 -9.57
N MET A 250 5.36 9.02 -9.15
CA MET A 250 5.15 8.69 -7.74
C MET A 250 6.49 8.51 -6.99
N ILE A 251 7.42 7.73 -7.55
CA ILE A 251 8.76 7.53 -6.98
C ILE A 251 9.52 8.86 -6.89
N SER A 252 9.42 9.72 -7.92
CA SER A 252 10.07 11.03 -7.90
C SER A 252 9.56 11.91 -6.75
N LYS A 253 8.25 11.90 -6.45
CA LYS A 253 7.70 12.63 -5.30
C LYS A 253 8.22 12.08 -3.96
N LEU A 254 8.27 10.75 -3.83
CA LEU A 254 8.82 10.10 -2.62
C LEU A 254 10.29 10.45 -2.39
N ILE A 255 11.12 10.47 -3.43
CA ILE A 255 12.53 10.86 -3.32
C ILE A 255 12.63 12.31 -2.83
N ASN A 256 11.93 13.23 -3.49
CA ASN A 256 11.91 14.65 -3.11
C ASN A 256 11.43 14.87 -1.66
N TYR A 257 10.48 14.04 -1.20
CA TYR A 257 9.99 14.08 0.19
C TYR A 257 11.05 13.62 1.19
N ILE A 258 11.71 12.48 0.96
CA ILE A 258 12.76 11.96 1.86
C ILE A 258 13.96 12.89 1.91
N GLU A 259 14.29 13.54 0.80
CA GLU A 259 15.34 14.55 0.72
C GLU A 259 14.93 15.88 1.36
N ASN A 260 13.69 16.01 1.86
CA ASN A 260 13.11 17.22 2.43
C ASN A 260 13.18 18.43 1.47
N ILE A 261 13.08 18.18 0.16
CA ILE A 261 13.07 19.22 -0.87
C ILE A 261 11.69 19.87 -0.95
N ILE A 262 10.65 19.03 -1.02
CA ILE A 262 9.24 19.44 -1.08
C ILE A 262 8.44 18.50 -0.19
N ASP A 263 7.53 19.07 0.60
CA ASP A 263 6.54 18.32 1.35
C ASP A 263 5.30 18.09 0.50
N TYR A 264 4.78 16.87 0.53
CA TYR A 264 3.61 16.46 -0.25
C TYR A 264 2.54 15.89 0.68
N THR A 265 1.29 16.33 0.50
CA THR A 265 0.12 15.75 1.19
C THR A 265 -0.23 14.36 0.64
N SER A 266 0.20 14.06 -0.59
CA SER A 266 -0.14 12.84 -1.33
C SER A 266 0.68 11.60 -0.95
N ILE A 267 1.62 11.68 0.01
CA ILE A 267 2.54 10.56 0.32
C ILE A 267 1.79 9.30 0.74
N GLY A 268 0.78 9.43 1.62
CA GLY A 268 -0.02 8.30 2.06
C GLY A 268 -0.77 7.62 0.90
N SER A 269 -1.34 8.41 -0.02
CA SER A 269 -2.01 7.91 -1.23
C SER A 269 -1.04 7.19 -2.17
N ILE A 270 0.14 7.79 -2.39
CA ILE A 270 1.18 7.17 -3.21
C ILE A 270 1.60 5.82 -2.62
N LEU A 271 1.78 5.72 -1.30
CA LEU A 271 2.12 4.44 -0.67
C LEU A 271 1.02 3.39 -0.84
N ARG A 272 -0.27 3.75 -0.70
CA ARG A 272 -1.39 2.83 -0.99
C ARG A 272 -1.39 2.34 -2.44
N LEU A 273 -1.09 3.22 -3.39
CA LEU A 273 -0.95 2.87 -4.81
C LEU A 273 0.29 2.01 -5.08
N LEU A 274 1.36 2.19 -4.33
CA LEU A 274 2.52 1.30 -4.42
C LEU A 274 2.23 -0.08 -3.84
N VAL A 275 1.43 -0.18 -2.77
CA VAL A 275 0.93 -1.47 -2.26
C VAL A 275 0.18 -2.21 -3.36
N SER A 276 -0.80 -1.58 -4.03
CA SER A 276 -1.52 -2.22 -5.13
C SER A 276 -0.61 -2.58 -6.31
N TYR A 277 0.39 -1.74 -6.60
CA TYR A 277 1.41 -2.06 -7.60
C TYR A 277 2.18 -3.34 -7.25
N PHE A 278 2.76 -3.46 -6.05
CA PHE A 278 3.54 -4.64 -5.68
C PHE A 278 2.68 -5.91 -5.60
N LEU A 279 1.42 -5.80 -5.16
CA LEU A 279 0.46 -6.91 -5.20
C LEU A 279 0.13 -7.37 -6.62
N SER A 280 0.19 -6.47 -7.60
CA SER A 280 -0.04 -6.80 -9.03
C SER A 280 1.19 -7.40 -9.72
N LEU A 281 2.34 -7.49 -9.05
CA LEU A 281 3.56 -8.05 -9.65
C LEU A 281 3.59 -9.57 -9.51
N GLU A 282 4.15 -10.22 -10.54
CA GLU A 282 4.48 -11.63 -10.46
C GLU A 282 5.63 -11.85 -9.47
N THR A 283 5.54 -12.96 -8.72
CA THR A 283 6.57 -13.41 -7.80
C THR A 283 7.50 -14.40 -8.52
N PRO A 284 8.81 -14.44 -8.21
CA PRO A 284 9.52 -13.63 -7.23
C PRO A 284 9.80 -12.19 -7.72
N PHE A 285 9.88 -11.25 -6.78
CA PHE A 285 10.18 -9.87 -7.11
C PHE A 285 11.60 -9.68 -7.65
N SER A 286 11.77 -8.66 -8.51
CA SER A 286 13.09 -8.28 -9.00
C SER A 286 13.97 -7.70 -7.88
N THR A 287 15.29 -7.88 -7.98
CA THR A 287 16.27 -7.28 -7.06
C THR A 287 16.11 -5.75 -6.95
N ASN A 288 15.65 -5.09 -8.01
CA ASN A 288 15.40 -3.66 -8.01
C ASN A 288 14.24 -3.28 -7.11
N ASN A 289 13.18 -4.09 -7.06
CA ASN A 289 12.04 -3.86 -6.17
C ASN A 289 12.48 -3.96 -4.70
N HIS A 290 13.30 -4.96 -4.36
CA HIS A 290 13.87 -5.07 -3.01
C HIS A 290 14.74 -3.85 -2.65
N LYS A 291 15.55 -3.34 -3.59
CA LYS A 291 16.32 -2.10 -3.38
C LYS A 291 15.43 -0.89 -3.17
N ILE A 292 14.37 -0.75 -3.96
CA ILE A 292 13.40 0.36 -3.79
C ILE A 292 12.75 0.27 -2.41
N PHE A 293 12.34 -0.92 -1.98
CA PHE A 293 11.77 -1.11 -0.66
C PHE A 293 12.74 -0.73 0.46
N ARG A 294 13.95 -1.28 0.46
CA ARG A 294 14.96 -1.03 1.51
C ARG A 294 15.48 0.42 1.51
N ASN A 295 15.68 1.05 0.35
CA ASN A 295 16.32 2.36 0.27
C ASN A 295 15.34 3.53 0.25
N LEU A 296 14.09 3.30 -0.18
CA LEU A 296 13.11 4.37 -0.37
C LEU A 296 11.88 4.17 0.52
N LEU A 297 11.23 3.01 0.46
CA LEU A 297 9.89 2.84 1.05
C LEU A 297 9.93 2.64 2.56
N PHE A 298 10.71 1.66 3.04
CA PHE A 298 10.79 1.38 4.48
C PHE A 298 11.40 2.52 5.29
N PRO A 299 12.43 3.25 4.80
CA PRO A 299 12.98 4.41 5.52
C PRO A 299 11.98 5.54 5.81
N LEU A 300 10.83 5.58 5.13
CA LEU A 300 9.77 6.55 5.39
C LEU A 300 9.23 6.48 6.82
N ILE A 301 9.40 5.38 7.56
CA ILE A 301 9.02 5.30 8.98
C ILE A 301 9.73 6.36 9.84
N SER A 302 10.89 6.82 9.39
CA SER A 302 11.70 7.81 10.10
C SER A 302 11.25 9.25 9.87
N THR A 303 10.45 9.54 8.83
CA THR A 303 9.99 10.91 8.52
C THR A 303 9.01 11.42 9.56
N TYR A 304 8.81 12.74 9.65
CA TYR A 304 7.95 13.36 10.65
C TYR A 304 6.50 12.83 10.59
N ASP A 305 5.94 12.72 9.39
CA ASP A 305 4.54 12.35 9.15
C ASP A 305 4.28 10.84 9.07
N SER A 306 5.22 10.00 9.50
CA SER A 306 5.11 8.55 9.30
C SER A 306 3.88 7.91 9.93
N SER A 307 3.32 8.51 10.99
CA SER A 307 2.05 8.08 11.58
C SER A 307 0.84 8.25 10.65
N ASN A 308 0.90 9.16 9.68
CA ASN A 308 -0.22 9.44 8.78
C ASN A 308 -0.40 8.36 7.70
N PHE A 309 0.62 7.51 7.50
CA PHE A 309 0.62 6.45 6.50
C PHE A 309 1.18 5.14 7.06
N GLU A 310 0.87 4.86 8.33
CA GLU A 310 1.19 3.60 9.02
C GLU A 310 0.72 2.37 8.24
N LYS A 311 -0.57 2.32 7.91
CA LYS A 311 -1.19 1.15 7.28
C LYS A 311 -0.50 0.72 5.97
N PRO A 312 -0.29 1.60 4.98
CA PRO A 312 0.39 1.20 3.75
C PRO A 312 1.86 0.82 3.97
N ILE A 313 2.57 1.37 4.96
CA ILE A 313 3.93 0.91 5.29
C ILE A 313 3.89 -0.52 5.82
N GLN A 314 2.97 -0.82 6.74
CA GLN A 314 2.83 -2.17 7.27
C GLN A 314 2.46 -3.16 6.17
N ASP A 315 1.58 -2.78 5.25
CA ASP A 315 1.20 -3.63 4.11
C ASP A 315 2.42 -3.87 3.19
N LEU A 316 3.24 -2.85 2.91
CA LEU A 316 4.50 -3.01 2.17
C LEU A 316 5.49 -3.94 2.91
N GLU A 317 5.65 -3.77 4.21
CA GLU A 317 6.50 -4.62 5.05
C GLU A 317 6.09 -6.09 4.94
N LEU A 318 4.81 -6.39 5.12
CA LEU A 318 4.27 -7.74 5.03
C LEU A 318 4.48 -8.34 3.64
N ILE A 319 4.21 -7.56 2.59
CA ILE A 319 4.43 -7.99 1.20
C ILE A 319 5.90 -8.39 1.01
N PHE A 320 6.86 -7.54 1.37
CA PHE A 320 8.27 -7.81 1.12
C PHE A 320 8.88 -8.87 2.06
N ALA A 321 8.42 -8.94 3.31
CA ALA A 321 8.83 -9.97 4.26
C ALA A 321 8.35 -11.37 3.85
N SER A 322 7.14 -11.47 3.27
CA SER A 322 6.61 -12.74 2.77
C SER A 322 7.35 -13.28 1.56
N GLN A 323 7.98 -12.40 0.76
CA GLN A 323 8.68 -12.79 -0.47
C GLN A 323 10.12 -13.23 -0.22
N ASP A 324 10.81 -12.62 0.75
CA ASP A 324 12.21 -12.91 1.03
C ASP A 324 12.55 -12.61 2.50
N PRO A 325 12.99 -13.62 3.29
CA PRO A 325 13.28 -13.47 4.71
C PRO A 325 14.46 -12.52 4.99
N GLU A 326 15.33 -12.27 4.00
CA GLU A 326 16.39 -11.26 4.12
C GLU A 326 15.80 -9.85 4.30
N ASN A 327 14.63 -9.56 3.70
CA ASN A 327 13.93 -8.30 3.92
C ASN A 327 13.42 -8.19 5.36
N ALA A 328 12.88 -9.27 5.93
CA ALA A 328 12.42 -9.26 7.32
C ALA A 328 13.58 -8.96 8.29
N PHE A 329 14.74 -9.59 8.07
CA PHE A 329 15.94 -9.32 8.85
C PHE A 329 16.44 -7.88 8.66
N TRP A 330 16.47 -7.38 7.43
CA TRP A 330 16.89 -6.00 7.15
C TRP A 330 15.95 -4.97 7.80
N CYS A 331 14.63 -5.17 7.71
CA CYS A 331 13.63 -4.31 8.35
C CYS A 331 13.80 -4.28 9.86
N LEU A 332 14.04 -5.45 10.47
CA LEU A 332 14.29 -5.58 11.89
C LEU A 332 15.52 -4.77 12.33
N GLN A 333 16.64 -4.88 11.60
CA GLN A 333 17.84 -4.09 11.87
C GLN A 333 17.57 -2.58 11.73
N TYR A 334 16.85 -2.19 10.69
CA TYR A 334 16.49 -0.80 10.45
C TYR A 334 15.64 -0.25 11.60
N LEU A 335 14.60 -0.98 12.02
CA LEU A 335 13.75 -0.61 13.16
C LEU A 335 14.59 -0.37 14.42
N PHE A 336 15.45 -1.31 14.80
CA PHE A 336 16.27 -1.15 16.01
C PHE A 336 17.20 0.07 15.96
N ASN A 337 17.75 0.39 14.78
CA ASN A 337 18.59 1.58 14.59
C ASN A 337 17.79 2.88 14.62
N HIS A 338 16.51 2.85 14.22
CA HIS A 338 15.65 4.02 14.06
C HIS A 338 14.54 4.10 15.12
N ARG A 339 14.78 3.54 16.32
CA ARG A 339 13.79 3.54 17.40
C ARG A 339 13.38 4.97 17.80
N PRO A 340 12.07 5.30 17.76
CA PRO A 340 11.57 6.58 18.23
C PRO A 340 11.70 6.71 19.76
N LYS A 341 11.94 7.94 20.22
CA LYS A 341 12.08 8.28 21.65
C LYS A 341 11.23 9.47 22.11
N THR A 342 10.64 10.20 21.16
CA THR A 342 10.04 11.53 21.42
C THR A 342 8.57 11.60 21.04
N SER A 343 8.04 10.66 20.26
CA SER A 343 6.65 10.67 19.77
C SER A 343 5.99 9.34 20.08
N VAL A 344 4.94 9.38 20.90
CA VAL A 344 4.12 8.22 21.26
C VAL A 344 3.51 7.57 20.01
N LYS A 345 3.02 8.38 19.05
CA LYS A 345 2.46 7.87 17.79
C LYS A 345 3.48 7.06 16.99
N LYS A 346 4.74 7.51 16.96
CA LYS A 346 5.81 6.78 16.28
C LYS A 346 6.23 5.53 17.04
N GLU A 347 6.21 5.57 18.37
CA GLU A 347 6.44 4.37 19.18
C GLU A 347 5.39 3.30 18.89
N ILE A 348 4.12 3.67 18.81
CA ILE A 348 3.02 2.78 18.41
C ILE A 348 3.29 2.16 17.02
N LEU A 349 3.58 2.99 16.01
CA LEU A 349 3.95 2.54 14.67
C LEU A 349 5.12 1.54 14.69
N PHE A 350 6.19 1.86 15.44
CA PHE A 350 7.35 1.00 15.59
C PHE A 350 6.98 -0.37 16.15
N TYR A 351 6.11 -0.43 17.17
CA TYR A 351 5.66 -1.69 17.76
C TYR A 351 4.83 -2.51 16.78
N ASN A 352 3.89 -1.86 16.08
CA ASN A 352 3.05 -2.54 15.10
C ASN A 352 3.92 -3.20 14.02
N LEU A 353 4.88 -2.46 13.44
CA LEU A 353 5.83 -2.99 12.44
C LEU A 353 6.72 -4.11 12.99
N LEU A 354 7.30 -3.90 14.18
CA LEU A 354 8.17 -4.89 14.81
C LEU A 354 7.45 -6.23 15.01
N THR A 355 6.19 -6.20 15.44
CA THR A 355 5.41 -7.42 15.65
C THR A 355 4.92 -8.06 14.36
N SER A 356 4.56 -7.30 13.33
CA SER A 356 4.23 -7.88 12.03
C SER A 356 5.39 -8.63 11.40
N LEU A 357 6.65 -8.27 11.73
CA LEU A 357 7.83 -8.98 11.25
C LEU A 357 8.12 -10.31 11.96
N LEU A 358 7.76 -10.46 13.24
CA LEU A 358 8.17 -11.61 14.04
C LEU A 358 7.84 -12.97 13.41
N PRO A 359 6.64 -13.18 12.81
CA PRO A 359 6.30 -14.45 12.18
C PRO A 359 7.16 -14.81 10.95
N PHE A 360 7.84 -13.83 10.35
CA PHE A 360 8.66 -14.03 9.13
C PHE A 360 10.14 -14.24 9.45
N LEU A 361 10.56 -14.15 10.71
CA LEU A 361 11.95 -14.35 11.11
C LEU A 361 12.27 -15.84 11.24
N PRO A 362 13.45 -16.30 10.79
CA PRO A 362 13.97 -17.62 11.13
C PRO A 362 14.09 -17.81 12.65
N ASP A 363 13.85 -19.03 13.14
CA ASP A 363 13.85 -19.35 14.58
C ASP A 363 15.12 -18.88 15.31
N THR A 364 16.29 -19.02 14.69
CA THR A 364 17.58 -18.59 15.27
C THR A 364 17.65 -17.08 15.50
N LEU A 365 17.13 -16.29 14.55
CA LEU A 365 17.07 -14.83 14.64
C LEU A 365 15.98 -14.39 15.60
N PHE A 366 14.84 -15.10 15.62
CA PHE A 366 13.77 -14.86 16.57
C PHE A 366 14.24 -15.02 18.00
N LEU A 367 14.95 -16.10 18.34
CA LEU A 367 15.46 -16.34 19.70
C LEU A 367 16.41 -15.24 20.20
N ASN A 368 17.21 -14.63 19.31
CA ASN A 368 18.07 -13.49 19.65
C ASN A 368 17.30 -12.18 19.82
N THR A 369 16.18 -12.04 19.10
CA THR A 369 15.38 -10.82 19.04
C THR A 369 14.32 -10.77 20.14
N ALA A 370 13.69 -11.91 20.46
CA ALA A 370 12.62 -12.02 21.44
C ALA A 370 12.96 -11.43 22.82
N PRO A 371 14.17 -11.61 23.40
CA PRO A 371 14.53 -10.95 24.65
C PRO A 371 14.46 -9.42 24.60
N ILE A 372 14.78 -8.83 23.45
CA ILE A 372 14.73 -7.37 23.25
C ILE A 372 13.28 -6.92 23.20
N VAL A 373 12.45 -7.61 22.42
CA VAL A 373 11.02 -7.28 22.25
C VAL A 373 10.25 -7.43 23.56
N VAL A 374 10.40 -8.56 24.24
CA VAL A 374 9.67 -8.86 25.48
C VAL A 374 10.04 -7.86 26.59
N LYS A 375 11.33 -7.54 26.76
CA LYS A 375 11.78 -6.49 27.71
C LYS A 375 11.27 -5.11 27.36
N LEU A 376 11.08 -4.84 26.07
CA LEU A 376 10.61 -3.56 25.60
C LEU A 376 9.11 -3.41 25.88
N LEU A 377 8.31 -4.43 25.56
CA LEU A 377 6.90 -4.50 25.88
C LEU A 377 6.65 -4.41 27.39
N SER A 378 7.45 -5.12 28.21
CA SER A 378 7.30 -5.03 29.67
C SER A 378 7.51 -3.61 30.21
N ARG A 379 8.45 -2.85 29.62
CA ARG A 379 8.67 -1.44 29.99
C ARG A 379 7.51 -0.54 29.58
N CYS A 380 6.85 -0.82 28.46
CA CYS A 380 5.68 -0.07 28.02
C CYS A 380 4.45 -0.36 28.88
N ILE A 381 4.27 -1.61 29.31
CA ILE A 381 3.22 -2.00 30.26
C ILE A 381 3.44 -1.32 31.62
N SER A 382 4.68 -1.32 32.14
CA SER A 382 5.03 -0.60 33.39
C SER A 382 5.27 0.91 33.20
N SER A 383 4.83 1.50 32.08
CA SER A 383 5.02 2.94 31.84
C SER A 383 4.14 3.77 32.76
N SER A 384 4.67 4.89 33.26
CA SER A 384 3.88 5.87 34.03
C SER A 384 2.86 6.63 33.18
N ASN A 385 3.00 6.60 31.85
CA ASN A 385 2.04 7.20 30.94
C ASN A 385 0.88 6.22 30.68
N VAL A 386 -0.31 6.56 31.17
CA VAL A 386 -1.54 5.76 31.04
C VAL A 386 -1.83 5.37 29.60
N SER A 387 -1.67 6.26 28.62
CA SER A 387 -1.93 5.96 27.21
C SER A 387 -0.95 4.93 26.64
N VAL A 388 0.33 4.99 27.04
CA VAL A 388 1.35 4.02 26.63
C VAL A 388 1.10 2.66 27.28
N CYS A 389 0.75 2.66 28.57
CA CYS A 389 0.40 1.46 29.33
C CYS A 389 -0.82 0.76 28.70
N LEU A 390 -1.93 1.49 28.53
CA LEU A 390 -3.17 0.97 27.97
C LEU A 390 -2.95 0.40 26.57
N PHE A 391 -2.27 1.16 25.69
CA PHE A 391 -1.90 0.68 24.36
C PHE A 391 -1.08 -0.62 24.43
N ALA A 392 -0.06 -0.67 25.28
CA ALA A 392 0.82 -1.84 25.38
C ALA A 392 0.08 -3.08 25.91
N ILE A 393 -0.84 -2.92 26.86
CA ILE A 393 -1.67 -4.01 27.36
C ILE A 393 -2.61 -4.52 26.26
N MET A 394 -3.36 -3.62 25.62
CA MET A 394 -4.28 -3.98 24.53
C MET A 394 -3.54 -4.65 23.37
N PHE A 395 -2.35 -4.17 23.06
CA PHE A 395 -1.49 -4.74 22.04
C PHE A 395 -0.98 -6.14 22.42
N CYS A 396 -0.57 -6.34 23.67
CA CYS A 396 -0.12 -7.64 24.16
C CYS A 396 -1.27 -8.64 24.34
N ASP A 397 -2.51 -8.17 24.44
CA ASP A 397 -3.72 -9.00 24.55
C ASP A 397 -4.08 -9.72 23.23
N ASN A 398 -3.41 -9.36 22.12
CA ASN A 398 -3.57 -10.02 20.83
C ASN A 398 -3.05 -11.47 20.86
N GLN A 399 -3.91 -12.42 20.49
CA GLN A 399 -3.60 -13.85 20.47
C GLN A 399 -2.47 -14.21 19.51
N ASP A 400 -2.36 -13.55 18.36
CA ASP A 400 -1.30 -13.84 17.38
C ASP A 400 0.07 -13.47 17.93
N LEU A 401 0.15 -12.37 18.68
CA LEU A 401 1.37 -11.98 19.37
C LEU A 401 1.73 -12.96 20.49
N ILE A 402 0.75 -13.37 21.29
CA ILE A 402 0.96 -14.35 22.37
C ILE A 402 1.45 -15.69 21.79
N ASN A 403 0.86 -16.15 20.69
CA ASN A 403 1.27 -17.37 19.99
C ASN A 403 2.73 -17.30 19.52
N THR A 404 3.17 -16.12 19.07
CA THR A 404 4.55 -15.87 18.63
C THR A 404 5.55 -16.08 19.78
N PHE A 405 5.17 -15.84 21.04
CA PHE A 405 6.05 -16.03 22.20
C PHE A 405 6.04 -17.43 22.82
N LYS A 406 5.22 -18.36 22.34
CA LYS A 406 5.20 -19.77 22.81
C LYS A 406 6.58 -20.46 22.84
N PRO A 407 7.49 -20.23 21.87
CA PRO A 407 8.83 -20.83 21.92
C PRO A 407 9.74 -20.27 23.03
N VAL A 408 9.39 -19.14 23.66
CA VAL A 408 10.22 -18.43 24.65
C VAL A 408 9.47 -18.17 25.98
N PRO A 409 8.90 -19.21 26.62
CA PRO A 409 8.04 -19.03 27.80
C PRO A 409 8.78 -18.41 28.99
N GLU A 410 10.07 -18.68 29.12
CA GLU A 410 10.89 -18.16 30.22
C GLU A 410 10.98 -16.63 30.23
N LEU A 411 11.04 -16.01 29.05
CA LEU A 411 11.12 -14.55 28.91
C LEU A 411 9.78 -13.90 29.26
N VAL A 412 8.67 -14.50 28.82
CA VAL A 412 7.31 -14.05 29.12
C VAL A 412 7.08 -14.05 30.64
N VAL A 413 7.39 -15.17 31.31
CA VAL A 413 7.24 -15.30 32.76
C VAL A 413 8.18 -14.34 33.51
N LYS A 414 9.39 -14.10 32.99
CA LYS A 414 10.38 -13.24 33.67
C LYS A 414 10.07 -11.74 33.54
N TYR A 415 9.53 -11.28 32.42
CA TYR A 415 9.41 -9.85 32.13
C TYR A 415 7.96 -9.38 31.96
N LEU A 416 7.15 -10.07 31.15
CA LEU A 416 5.77 -9.64 30.88
C LEU A 416 4.85 -9.91 32.06
N LEU A 417 4.92 -11.10 32.66
CA LEU A 417 4.00 -11.52 33.72
C LEU A 417 4.12 -10.66 35.01
N PRO A 418 5.32 -10.23 35.44
CA PRO A 418 5.43 -9.27 36.55
C PRO A 418 4.90 -7.88 36.17
N ALA A 419 5.17 -7.42 34.95
CA ALA A 419 4.70 -6.11 34.48
C ALA A 419 3.17 -6.06 34.43
N THR A 420 2.50 -7.12 33.98
CA THR A 420 1.03 -7.18 33.95
C THR A 420 0.41 -7.34 35.34
N LYS A 421 1.12 -7.94 36.30
CA LYS A 421 0.67 -7.95 37.71
C LYS A 421 0.74 -6.55 38.33
N GLU A 422 1.75 -5.77 37.98
CA GLU A 422 1.90 -4.38 38.43
C GLU A 422 0.71 -3.52 38.00
N THR A 423 0.16 -3.75 36.79
CA THR A 423 -0.98 -2.97 36.29
C THR A 423 -2.27 -3.22 37.08
N LEU A 424 -2.41 -4.34 37.79
CA LEU A 424 -3.57 -4.57 38.68
C LEU A 424 -3.61 -3.63 39.88
N THR A 425 -2.47 -3.01 40.21
CA THR A 425 -2.36 -2.04 41.31
C THR A 425 -2.60 -0.61 40.86
N SER A 426 -2.86 -0.38 39.56
CA SER A 426 -3.19 0.93 39.02
C SER A 426 -4.46 1.49 39.65
N ARG A 427 -4.61 2.82 39.64
CA ARG A 427 -5.86 3.45 40.09
C ARG A 427 -6.96 3.38 39.02
N ASP A 428 -6.56 3.44 37.76
CA ASP A 428 -7.47 3.40 36.60
C ASP A 428 -8.08 2.02 36.39
N ASP A 429 -9.40 1.97 36.26
CA ASP A 429 -10.16 0.71 36.13
C ASP A 429 -9.98 0.06 34.76
N ASP A 430 -9.89 0.84 33.68
CA ASP A 430 -9.61 0.30 32.32
C ASP A 430 -8.29 -0.50 32.30
N ILE A 431 -7.24 0.03 32.93
CA ILE A 431 -5.94 -0.66 33.00
C ILE A 431 -6.04 -1.98 33.78
N LYS A 432 -6.86 -2.04 34.82
CA LYS A 432 -7.11 -3.29 35.57
C LYS A 432 -7.87 -4.28 34.71
N ASP A 433 -8.91 -3.86 34.01
CA ASP A 433 -9.74 -4.74 33.19
C ASP A 433 -8.92 -5.35 32.05
N TYR A 434 -8.21 -4.54 31.27
CA TYR A 434 -7.32 -5.05 30.23
C TYR A 434 -6.14 -5.85 30.81
N GLY A 435 -5.60 -5.42 31.96
CA GLY A 435 -4.53 -6.11 32.66
C GLY A 435 -4.91 -7.51 33.15
N THR A 436 -6.12 -7.68 33.68
CA THR A 436 -6.66 -8.99 34.10
C THR A 436 -6.87 -9.92 32.91
N SER A 437 -7.41 -9.41 31.80
CA SER A 437 -7.54 -10.18 30.54
C SER A 437 -6.19 -10.71 30.07
N LEU A 438 -5.20 -9.82 29.98
CA LEU A 438 -3.86 -10.19 29.55
C LEU A 438 -3.20 -11.17 30.53
N LEU A 439 -3.34 -10.95 31.84
CA LEU A 439 -2.80 -11.85 32.86
C LEU A 439 -3.37 -13.27 32.69
N ASN A 440 -4.67 -13.41 32.48
CA ASN A 440 -5.32 -14.72 32.26
C ASN A 440 -4.78 -15.45 31.02
N LYS A 441 -4.38 -14.71 29.98
CA LYS A 441 -3.76 -15.29 28.78
C LYS A 441 -2.28 -15.63 28.98
N LEU A 442 -1.58 -14.97 29.90
CA LEU A 442 -0.17 -15.20 30.20
C LEU A 442 0.07 -16.27 31.28
N THR A 443 -0.89 -16.54 32.16
CA THR A 443 -0.78 -17.58 33.21
C THR A 443 -0.43 -18.99 32.69
N PRO A 444 -0.86 -19.45 31.50
CA PRO A 444 -0.46 -20.76 30.98
C PRO A 444 1.06 -20.91 30.76
N PHE A 445 1.78 -19.81 30.50
CA PHE A 445 3.24 -19.83 30.34
C PHE A 445 3.96 -20.16 31.66
N ASP A 446 3.39 -19.74 32.80
CA ASP A 446 3.94 -20.02 34.12
C ASP A 446 3.83 -21.53 34.45
N HIS A 447 2.67 -22.14 34.12
CA HIS A 447 2.45 -23.58 34.27
C HIS A 447 3.34 -24.43 33.36
N GLN A 448 3.72 -23.93 32.19
CA GLN A 448 4.68 -24.62 31.31
C GLN A 448 6.11 -24.55 31.86
N LYS A 449 6.49 -23.40 32.43
CA LYS A 449 7.79 -23.24 33.08
C LYS A 449 7.91 -24.18 34.28
N THR A 450 6.95 -24.18 35.20
CA THR A 450 6.99 -25.03 36.40
C THR A 450 7.13 -26.51 36.04
N LYS A 451 6.33 -27.01 35.08
CA LYS A 451 6.43 -28.38 34.56
C LYS A 451 7.79 -28.71 33.94
N ASN A 452 8.39 -27.78 33.18
CA ASN A 452 9.71 -27.99 32.59
C ASN A 452 10.82 -28.04 33.66
N THR A 453 10.76 -27.17 34.68
CA THR A 453 11.69 -27.25 35.83
C THR A 453 11.53 -28.53 36.63
N GLU A 454 10.30 -28.97 36.91
CA GLU A 454 10.02 -30.21 37.65
C GLU A 454 10.52 -31.45 36.87
N ASN A 455 10.30 -31.49 35.55
CA ASN A 455 10.83 -32.55 34.70
C ASN A 455 12.37 -32.54 34.64
N ASN A 456 12.99 -31.37 34.54
CA ASN A 456 14.45 -31.26 34.52
C ASN A 456 15.08 -31.65 35.87
N GLU A 457 14.47 -31.26 37.00
CA GLU A 457 14.90 -31.71 38.34
C GLU A 457 14.72 -33.22 38.52
N TYR A 458 13.61 -33.78 38.04
CA TYR A 458 13.37 -35.23 38.06
C TYR A 458 14.41 -35.98 37.23
N LEU A 459 14.69 -35.52 36.00
CA LEU A 459 15.73 -36.10 35.15
C LEU A 459 17.12 -35.97 35.79
N MET A 460 17.45 -34.82 36.36
CA MET A 460 18.72 -34.58 37.06
C MET A 460 18.89 -35.54 38.26
N LYS A 461 17.84 -35.74 39.06
CA LYS A 461 17.84 -36.73 40.15
C LYS A 461 18.05 -38.16 39.65
N LYS A 462 17.40 -38.52 38.54
CA LYS A 462 17.55 -39.84 37.91
C LYS A 462 18.97 -40.06 37.37
N TRP A 463 19.56 -39.05 36.72
CA TRP A 463 20.95 -39.09 36.25
C TRP A 463 21.96 -39.16 37.40
N MET A 464 21.72 -38.46 38.51
CA MET A 464 22.55 -38.59 39.71
C MET A 464 22.44 -39.96 40.37
N GLN A 465 21.25 -40.58 40.38
CA GLN A 465 21.09 -41.96 40.84
C GLN A 465 21.83 -42.95 39.94
N ILE A 466 21.76 -42.79 38.62
CA ILE A 466 22.51 -43.61 37.66
C ILE A 466 24.02 -43.45 37.87
N ALA A 467 24.51 -42.23 38.07
CA ALA A 467 25.93 -41.96 38.34
C ALA A 467 26.42 -42.61 39.65
N ASN A 468 25.62 -42.54 40.71
CA ASN A 468 25.94 -43.19 41.99
C ASN A 468 25.94 -44.72 41.88
N LEU A 469 24.98 -45.30 41.14
CA LEU A 469 24.95 -46.75 40.90
C LEU A 469 26.15 -47.20 40.05
N ALA A 470 26.56 -46.43 39.05
CA ALA A 470 27.75 -46.72 38.25
C ALA A 470 29.04 -46.69 39.10
N GLN A 471 29.16 -45.73 40.02
CA GLN A 471 30.28 -45.70 40.97
C GLN A 471 30.29 -46.90 41.91
N LEU A 472 29.13 -47.35 42.39
CA LEU A 472 29.02 -48.54 43.23
C LEU A 472 29.44 -49.81 42.48
N VAL A 473 29.03 -49.95 41.22
CA VAL A 473 29.44 -51.08 40.37
C VAL A 473 30.95 -51.07 40.13
N GLU A 474 31.56 -49.91 39.87
CA GLU A 474 33.04 -49.81 39.77
C GLU A 474 33.75 -50.19 41.09
N THR A 475 33.16 -49.88 42.24
CA THR A 475 33.73 -50.28 43.54
C THR A 475 33.56 -51.76 43.83
N GLU A 476 32.43 -52.36 43.45
CA GLU A 476 32.17 -53.80 43.58
C GLU A 476 33.05 -54.61 42.63
N GLU A 477 33.26 -54.16 41.39
CA GLU A 477 34.21 -54.78 40.46
C GLU A 477 35.64 -54.74 41.02
N LYS A 478 36.07 -53.62 41.61
CA LYS A 478 37.39 -53.51 42.25
C LYS A 478 37.52 -54.45 43.45
N LEU A 479 36.48 -54.57 44.28
CA LEU A 479 36.44 -55.50 45.41
C LEU A 479 36.45 -56.96 44.95
N PHE A 480 35.69 -57.30 43.91
CA PHE A 480 35.65 -58.62 43.30
C PHE A 480 37.00 -59.01 42.70
N ILE A 481 37.64 -58.12 41.95
CA ILE A 481 38.99 -58.33 41.40
C ILE A 481 40.02 -58.50 42.53
N SER A 482 39.91 -57.75 43.63
CA SER A 482 40.81 -57.91 44.78
C SER A 482 40.60 -59.24 45.51
N SER A 483 39.36 -59.72 45.61
CA SER A 483 39.01 -61.00 46.22
C SER A 483 39.41 -62.17 45.34
N MET A 484 39.27 -62.04 44.02
CA MET A 484 39.75 -63.05 43.06
C MET A 484 41.27 -63.16 43.05
N ARG A 485 42.00 -62.06 43.29
CA ARG A 485 43.46 -62.10 43.48
C ARG A 485 43.86 -62.83 44.76
N SER A 486 43.17 -62.61 45.89
CA SER A 486 43.49 -63.30 47.14
C SER A 486 43.17 -64.80 47.12
N ILE A 487 42.24 -65.24 46.24
CA ILE A 487 41.94 -66.66 46.01
C ILE A 487 42.99 -67.33 45.11
N TYR A 488 43.66 -66.57 44.23
CA TYR A 488 44.71 -67.10 43.34
C TYR A 488 46.09 -67.18 44.02
N ASP A 489 46.30 -66.41 45.09
CA ASP A 489 47.56 -66.34 45.85
C ASP A 489 47.62 -67.31 47.05
N ASN A 490 46.58 -68.13 47.26
CA ASN A 490 46.55 -69.27 48.20
C ASN A 490 46.43 -70.59 47.43
#